data_AF-A0A921B6K5-F1
#
_entry.id   AF-A0A921B6K5-F1
#
_cell.length_a   1.000
_cell.length_b   1.000
_cell.length_c   1.000
_cell.angle_alpha   90.00
_cell.angle_beta   90.00
_cell.angle_gamma   90.00
#
_symmetry.space_group_name_H-M   'P 1'
#
loop_
_entity.id
_entity.type
_entity.pdbx_description
1 polymer ?
#
loop_
_entity_poly.entity_id
_entity_poly.type
_entity_poly.pdbx_seq_one_letter_code
_entity_poly.pdbx_strand_id
1 'polypeptide(L)'
;MEPAIRFAARGFKASGYLSETVVQVKDVISRFPETASTYMPGGIALRPGELVDRSDYALTLQAIAEQGSDYLYNGPLGEIVCDYLGRNGGIITLQDLEAYKTIRRKSC
;
A
#
# COMPACT_ATOMS: atom_id res chain seq x y z
N MET A 1 -14.87 -5.92 0.32
CA MET A 1 -13.41 -5.91 0.58
C MET A 1 -12.81 -7.30 0.76
N GLU A 2 -13.59 -8.28 1.24
CA GLU A 2 -13.12 -9.59 1.73
C GLU A 2 -12.05 -10.33 0.89
N PRO A 3 -12.14 -10.46 -0.45
CA PRO A 3 -11.10 -11.17 -1.21
C PRO A 3 -9.70 -10.56 -1.06
N ALA A 4 -9.61 -9.23 -1.01
CA ALA A 4 -8.35 -8.52 -0.87
C ALA A 4 -7.74 -8.69 0.52
N ILE A 5 -8.57 -8.60 1.58
CA ILE A 5 -8.16 -8.83 2.97
C ILE A 5 -7.57 -10.23 3.11
N ARG A 6 -8.25 -11.26 2.57
CA ARG A 6 -7.78 -12.64 2.63
C ARG A 6 -6.42 -12.84 1.97
N PHE A 7 -6.20 -12.26 0.78
CA PHE A 7 -4.91 -12.37 0.08
C PHE A 7 -3.79 -11.61 0.79
N ALA A 8 -4.08 -10.45 1.38
CA ALA A 8 -3.11 -9.71 2.17
C ALA A 8 -2.75 -10.47 3.46
N ALA A 9 -3.74 -11.00 4.19
CA ALA A 9 -3.57 -11.67 5.47
C ALA A 9 -2.88 -13.05 5.35
N ARG A 10 -3.21 -13.83 4.32
CA ARG A 10 -2.63 -15.17 4.11
C ARG A 10 -1.39 -15.15 3.21
N GLY A 11 -1.11 -14.01 2.62
CA GLY A 11 -0.16 -13.87 1.53
C GLY A 11 -0.63 -14.51 0.23
N PHE A 12 0.12 -14.23 -0.83
CA PHE A 12 -0.10 -14.79 -2.15
C PHE A 12 1.24 -15.08 -2.85
N LYS A 13 1.19 -15.86 -3.92
CA LYS A 13 2.39 -16.25 -4.65
C LYS A 13 2.83 -15.13 -5.57
N ALA A 14 4.10 -14.74 -5.48
CA ALA A 14 4.70 -13.77 -6.39
C ALA A 14 4.59 -14.29 -7.83
N SER A 15 4.06 -13.45 -8.73
CA SER A 15 4.02 -13.77 -10.15
C SER A 15 5.38 -13.50 -10.81
N GLY A 16 5.58 -14.04 -12.03
CA GLY A 16 6.73 -13.68 -12.87
C GLY A 16 6.85 -12.16 -13.05
N TYR A 17 5.73 -11.53 -13.43
CA TYR A 17 5.65 -10.09 -13.65
C TYR A 17 5.97 -9.25 -12.41
N LEU A 18 5.44 -9.62 -11.23
CA LEU A 18 5.75 -8.92 -9.99
C LEU A 18 7.25 -9.00 -9.68
N SER A 19 7.82 -10.20 -9.78
CA SER A 19 9.23 -10.44 -9.48
C SER A 19 10.15 -9.62 -10.40
N GLU A 20 9.86 -9.61 -11.71
CA GLU A 20 10.58 -8.80 -12.70
C GLU A 20 10.45 -7.31 -12.40
N THR A 21 9.25 -6.84 -12.07
CA THR A 21 9.02 -5.42 -11.76
C THR A 21 9.85 -4.98 -10.55
N VAL A 22 9.88 -5.78 -9.47
CA VAL A 22 10.68 -5.49 -8.27
C VAL A 22 12.16 -5.39 -8.61
N VAL A 23 12.69 -6.24 -9.50
CA VAL A 23 14.07 -6.15 -9.98
C VAL A 23 14.31 -4.84 -10.74
N GLN A 24 13.39 -4.45 -11.64
CA GLN A 24 13.49 -3.23 -12.44
C GLN A 24 13.52 -1.95 -11.58
N VAL A 25 12.76 -1.93 -10.48
CA VAL A 25 12.69 -0.77 -9.57
C VAL A 25 13.45 -0.97 -8.25
N LYS A 26 14.41 -1.90 -8.21
CA LYS A 26 15.13 -2.28 -6.98
C LYS A 26 15.74 -1.08 -6.24
N ASP A 27 16.26 -0.09 -6.98
CA ASP A 27 16.93 1.07 -6.41
C ASP A 27 15.93 2.00 -5.72
N VAL A 28 14.67 2.01 -6.17
CA VAL A 28 13.58 2.74 -5.53
C VAL A 28 13.08 1.96 -4.31
N ILE A 29 12.82 0.66 -4.45
CA ILE A 29 12.31 -0.17 -3.35
C ILE A 29 13.30 -0.23 -2.19
N SER A 30 14.60 -0.34 -2.47
CA SER A 30 15.65 -0.43 -1.44
C SER A 30 15.77 0.83 -0.58
N ARG A 31 15.20 1.97 -1.00
CA ARG A 31 15.17 3.21 -0.21
C ARG A 31 14.12 3.19 0.90
N PHE A 32 13.19 2.25 0.87
CA PHE A 32 12.07 2.15 1.82
C PHE A 32 12.13 0.78 2.51
N PRO A 33 12.76 0.68 3.69
CA PRO A 33 13.00 -0.59 4.38
C PRO A 33 11.76 -1.46 4.56
N GLU A 34 10.60 -0.87 4.84
CA GLU A 34 9.31 -1.53 5.05
C GLU A 34 8.77 -2.15 3.75
N THR A 35 8.99 -1.48 2.62
CA THR A 35 8.63 -2.01 1.30
C THR A 35 9.63 -3.09 0.87
N ALA A 36 10.92 -2.86 1.13
CA ALA A 36 11.99 -3.82 0.85
C ALA A 36 11.82 -5.11 1.67
N SER A 37 11.40 -5.06 2.93
CA SER A 37 11.15 -6.28 3.71
C SER A 37 10.03 -7.14 3.12
N THR A 38 9.07 -6.50 2.45
CA THR A 38 7.93 -7.20 1.81
C THR A 38 8.32 -7.85 0.48
N TYR A 39 9.07 -7.13 -0.37
CA TYR A 39 9.30 -7.54 -1.77
C TYR A 39 10.74 -7.95 -2.07
N MET A 40 11.68 -7.56 -1.23
CA MET A 40 13.11 -7.84 -1.34
C MET A 40 13.70 -8.35 0.00
N PRO A 41 13.11 -9.37 0.66
CA PRO A 41 13.64 -9.85 1.93
C PRO A 41 15.09 -10.31 1.78
N GLY A 42 15.98 -9.82 2.64
CA GLY A 42 17.43 -10.07 2.52
C GLY A 42 18.12 -9.30 1.39
N GLY A 43 17.47 -8.26 0.84
CA GLY A 43 18.00 -7.40 -0.23
C GLY A 43 17.85 -7.98 -1.64
N ILE A 44 17.17 -9.11 -1.79
CA ILE A 44 16.96 -9.80 -3.07
C ILE A 44 15.47 -9.86 -3.35
N ALA A 45 15.08 -9.46 -4.56
CA ALA A 45 13.69 -9.55 -5.02
C ALA A 45 13.14 -10.97 -4.87
N LEU A 46 11.89 -11.07 -4.40
CA LEU A 46 11.15 -12.34 -4.36
C LEU A 46 11.16 -13.00 -5.74
N ARG A 47 11.35 -14.32 -5.75
CA ARG A 47 11.25 -15.15 -6.96
C ARG A 47 9.80 -15.56 -7.22
N PRO A 48 9.44 -15.88 -8.48
CA PRO A 48 8.11 -16.37 -8.80
C PRO A 48 7.76 -17.61 -7.95
N GLY A 49 6.58 -17.63 -7.34
CA GLY A 49 6.13 -18.68 -6.44
C GLY A 49 6.56 -18.53 -4.96
N GLU A 50 7.43 -17.57 -4.64
CA GLU A 50 7.67 -17.20 -3.24
C GLU A 50 6.47 -16.44 -2.66
N LEU A 51 6.35 -16.47 -1.33
CA LEU A 51 5.21 -15.87 -0.64
C LEU A 51 5.42 -14.37 -0.48
N VAL A 52 4.45 -13.58 -0.96
CA VAL A 52 4.32 -12.16 -0.63
C VAL A 52 3.43 -12.06 0.61
N ASP A 53 3.98 -11.60 1.71
CA ASP A 53 3.25 -11.33 2.96
C ASP A 53 2.91 -9.84 3.05
N ARG A 54 1.63 -9.53 3.26
CA ARG A 54 1.11 -8.18 3.45
C ARG A 54 0.09 -8.14 4.58
N SER A 55 0.35 -8.91 5.63
CA SER A 55 -0.55 -9.04 6.79
C SER A 55 -0.83 -7.72 7.50
N ASP A 56 0.15 -6.80 7.53
CA ASP A 56 -0.01 -5.42 7.99
C ASP A 56 -1.05 -4.65 7.16
N TYR A 57 -1.00 -4.75 5.84
CA TYR A 57 -1.94 -4.13 4.92
C TYR A 57 -3.35 -4.73 5.04
N ALA A 58 -3.46 -6.00 5.45
CA ALA A 58 -4.75 -6.62 5.71
C ALA A 58 -5.50 -5.90 6.85
N LEU A 59 -4.79 -5.43 7.88
CA LEU A 59 -5.37 -4.65 8.98
C LEU A 59 -5.93 -3.31 8.47
N THR A 60 -5.18 -2.64 7.60
CA THR A 60 -5.64 -1.40 6.94
C THR A 60 -6.90 -1.66 6.11
N LEU A 61 -6.91 -2.70 5.28
CA LEU A 61 -8.08 -3.07 4.48
C LEU A 61 -9.29 -3.45 5.36
N GLN A 62 -9.06 -4.10 6.49
CA GLN A 62 -10.12 -4.42 7.44
C GLN A 62 -10.72 -3.15 8.06
N ALA A 63 -9.87 -2.23 8.53
CA ALA A 63 -10.35 -0.96 9.09
C ALA A 63 -11.16 -0.14 8.07
N ILE A 64 -10.74 -0.09 6.81
CA ILE A 64 -11.52 0.57 5.74
C ILE A 64 -12.83 -0.20 5.46
N ALA A 65 -12.88 -1.52 5.64
CA ALA A 65 -14.12 -2.29 5.44
C ALA A 65 -15.14 -1.98 6.52
N GLU A 66 -14.68 -1.75 7.75
CA GLU A 66 -15.52 -1.49 8.92
C GLU A 66 -15.95 -0.02 9.01
N GLN A 67 -15.05 0.91 8.70
CA GLN A 67 -15.25 2.35 8.91
C GLN A 67 -15.50 3.12 7.60
N GLY A 68 -15.38 2.47 6.44
CA GLY A 68 -15.49 3.10 5.13
C GLY A 68 -14.27 3.94 4.75
N SER A 69 -14.39 4.69 3.64
CA SER A 69 -13.30 5.52 3.12
C SER A 69 -12.92 6.69 4.04
N ASP A 70 -13.83 7.10 4.92
CA ASP A 70 -13.56 8.17 5.89
C ASP A 70 -12.43 7.82 6.85
N TYR A 71 -12.12 6.53 7.05
CA TYR A 71 -10.95 6.12 7.81
C TYR A 71 -9.64 6.70 7.24
N LEU A 72 -9.57 6.85 5.91
CA LEU A 72 -8.44 7.50 5.21
C LEU A 72 -8.64 9.02 5.11
N TYR A 73 -9.80 9.49 4.65
CA TYR A 73 -9.94 10.90 4.25
C TYR A 73 -10.21 11.85 5.43
N ASN A 74 -10.81 11.35 6.52
CA ASN A 74 -11.22 12.14 7.69
C ASN A 74 -10.86 11.41 9.00
N GLY A 75 -9.87 10.51 8.96
CA GLY A 75 -9.65 9.54 10.02
C GLY A 75 -8.18 9.19 10.26
N PRO A 76 -7.93 8.27 11.22
CA PRO A 76 -6.59 7.99 11.72
C PRO A 76 -5.59 7.52 10.67
N LEU A 77 -6.04 6.82 9.61
CA LEU A 77 -5.14 6.39 8.54
C LEU A 77 -4.61 7.59 7.74
N GLY A 78 -5.43 8.62 7.53
CA GLY A 78 -5.00 9.86 6.88
C GLY A 78 -3.91 10.57 7.68
N GLU A 79 -4.08 10.67 9.00
CA GLU A 79 -3.07 11.24 9.90
C GLU A 79 -1.74 10.49 9.82
N ILE A 80 -1.77 9.15 9.89
CA ILE A 80 -0.57 8.29 9.79
C ILE A 80 0.14 8.50 8.44
N VAL A 81 -0.62 8.51 7.34
CA VAL A 81 -0.06 8.68 5.99
C VAL A 81 0.56 10.07 5.83
N CYS A 82 -0.13 11.13 6.21
CA CYS A 82 0.36 12.51 6.08
C CYS A 82 1.56 12.79 6.98
N ASP A 83 1.58 12.25 8.20
CA ASP A 83 2.74 12.35 9.10
C ASP A 83 3.97 11.63 8.50
N TYR A 84 3.80 10.40 8.01
CA TYR A 84 4.88 9.69 7.32
C TYR A 84 5.39 10.46 6.10
N LEU A 85 4.49 10.97 5.25
CA LEU A 85 4.86 11.74 4.07
C LEU A 85 5.59 13.03 4.46
N GLY A 86 5.08 13.81 5.42
CA GLY A 86 5.70 15.05 5.86
C GLY A 86 7.12 14.85 6.40
N ARG A 87 7.34 13.80 7.20
CA ARG A 87 8.68 13.43 7.71
C ARG A 87 9.67 13.08 6.59
N ASN A 88 9.18 12.63 5.44
CA ASN A 88 9.98 12.23 4.30
C ASN A 88 9.98 13.27 3.16
N GLY A 89 9.57 14.52 3.44
CA GLY A 89 9.56 15.62 2.47
C GLY A 89 8.42 15.58 1.45
N GLY A 90 7.39 14.78 1.71
CA GLY A 90 6.14 14.78 0.96
C GLY A 90 5.29 16.03 1.22
N ILE A 91 4.43 16.36 0.27
CA ILE A 91 3.63 17.61 0.28
C ILE A 91 2.15 17.40 0.60
N ILE A 92 1.69 16.15 0.68
CA ILE A 92 0.27 15.83 0.90
C ILE A 92 -0.04 16.01 2.38
N THR A 93 -1.01 16.86 2.67
CA THR A 93 -1.49 17.20 4.01
C THR A 93 -2.84 16.54 4.32
N LEU A 94 -3.25 16.57 5.59
CA LEU A 94 -4.57 16.08 5.97
C LEU A 94 -5.67 16.92 5.30
N GLN A 95 -5.46 18.24 5.16
CA GLN A 95 -6.38 19.13 4.45
C GLN A 95 -6.56 18.72 2.99
N ASP A 96 -5.51 18.24 2.32
CA ASP A 96 -5.62 17.73 0.94
C ASP A 96 -6.49 16.47 0.87
N LEU A 97 -6.37 15.57 1.85
CA LEU A 97 -7.20 14.37 1.94
C LEU A 97 -8.66 14.72 2.23
N GLU A 98 -8.93 15.61 3.18
CA GLU A 98 -10.29 16.05 3.54
C GLU A 98 -10.99 16.77 2.37
N ALA A 99 -10.23 17.58 1.63
CA ALA A 99 -10.71 18.34 0.48
C ALA A 99 -10.95 17.46 -0.76
N TYR A 100 -10.41 16.23 -0.81
CA TYR A 100 -10.57 15.34 -1.95
C TYR A 100 -12.04 14.97 -2.20
N LYS A 101 -12.47 15.10 -3.46
CA LYS A 101 -13.80 14.68 -3.93
C LYS A 101 -13.70 13.99 -5.29
N THR A 102 -14.37 12.85 -5.42
CA THR A 102 -14.52 12.18 -6.72
C THR A 102 -15.51 12.96 -7.60
N ILE A 103 -15.08 13.38 -8.78
CA ILE A 103 -15.95 14.06 -9.75
C ILE A 103 -16.42 13.04 -10.79
N ARG A 104 -17.70 12.65 -10.73
CA ARG A 104 -18.31 11.78 -11.74
C ARG A 104 -18.57 12.57 -13.02
N ARG A 105 -18.00 12.13 -14.14
CA ARG A 105 -18.24 12.70 -15.47
C ARG A 105 -19.08 11.70 -16.29
N LYS A 106 -19.93 12.20 -17.20
CA LYS A 106 -20.64 11.32 -18.13
C LYS A 106 -19.63 10.74 -19.11
N SER A 107 -19.70 9.43 -19.34
CA SER A 107 -19.00 8.80 -20.45
C SER A 107 -19.58 9.34 -21.76
N CYS A 108 -18.71 9.71 -22.70
CA CYS A 108 -19.13 10.03 -24.07
C CYS A 108 -19.71 8.78 -24.76
#